data_AF-A0A5J4PGF8-F1
#
_entry.id   AF-A0A5J4PGF8-F1
#
_cell.length_a   1.000
_cell.length_b   1.000
_cell.length_c   1.000
_cell.angle_alpha   90.00
_cell.angle_beta   90.00
_cell.angle_gamma   90.00
#
_symmetry.space_group_name_H-M   'P 1'
#
loop_
_entity.id
_entity.type
_entity.pdbx_description
1 polymer ?
#
loop_
_entity_poly.entity_id
_entity_poly.type
_entity_poly.pdbx_seq_one_letter_code
_entity_poly.pdbx_strand_id
1 'polypeptide(L)' 'MTKIWIDETDIAGKEAIETLKNKNFAQVIEDEEADWWDDTVPPEERAAVERGLKDVAEGKTTPHEEVRKIYAKWL' A
#
# COMPACT_ATOMS: atom_id res chain seq x y z
N MET A 1 14.15 14.57 -6.92
CA MET A 1 14.61 14.60 -5.52
C MET A 1 15.74 15.59 -5.40
N THR A 2 15.54 16.66 -4.65
CA THR A 2 16.57 17.69 -4.44
C THR A 2 17.53 17.17 -3.36
N LYS A 3 18.80 16.99 -3.71
CA LYS A 3 19.82 16.50 -2.78
C LYS A 3 20.27 17.67 -1.91
N ILE A 4 19.88 17.67 -0.63
CA ILE A 4 20.33 18.67 0.34
C ILE A 4 21.62 18.14 0.97
N TRP A 5 22.70 18.92 0.90
CA TRP A 5 23.96 18.61 1.57
C TRP A 5 23.85 19.10 3.01
N ILE A 6 23.98 18.18 3.98
CA ILE A 6 23.96 18.55 5.40
C ILE A 6 25.33 19.12 5.76
N ASP A 7 25.43 20.44 5.78
CA ASP A 7 26.63 21.18 6.17
C ASP A 7 26.27 22.15 7.32
N GLU A 8 27.11 22.19 8.35
CA GLU A 8 27.00 23.13 9.47
C GLU A 8 27.34 24.57 9.05
N THR A 9 27.83 24.81 7.83
CA THR A 9 28.07 26.17 7.32
C THR A 9 26.92 26.73 6.48
N ASP A 10 25.99 25.87 6.04
CA ASP A 10 24.80 26.25 5.27
C ASP A 10 23.56 26.41 6.17
N ILE A 11 22.73 27.42 5.88
CA ILE A 11 21.53 27.74 6.69
C ILE A 11 20.52 26.60 6.59
N ALA A 12 20.29 26.06 5.39
CA ALA A 12 19.37 24.94 5.20
C ALA A 12 19.90 23.64 5.84
N GLY A 13 21.21 23.42 5.81
CA GLY A 13 21.87 22.32 6.51
C GLY A 13 21.70 22.39 8.04
N LYS A 14 21.84 23.57 8.65
CA LYS A 14 21.63 23.77 10.10
C LYS A 14 20.20 23.50 10.54
N GLU A 15 19.21 24.03 9.81
CA GLU A 15 17.80 23.81 10.11
C GLU A 15 17.43 22.32 10.02
N ALA A 16 18.00 21.61 9.04
CA ALA A 16 17.83 20.16 8.92
C ALA A 16 18.44 19.40 10.11
N ILE A 17 19.64 19.77 10.56
CA ILE A 17 20.29 19.19 11.75
C ILE A 17 19.45 19.42 13.01
N GLU A 18 18.93 20.63 13.22
CA GLU A 18 18.10 20.97 14.38
C GLU A 18 16.78 20.20 14.40
N THR A 19 16.16 20.04 13.23
CA THR A 19 14.95 19.23 13.05
C THR A 19 15.21 17.75 13.39
N LEU A 20 16.35 17.20 12.96
CA LEU A 20 16.72 15.80 13.23
C LEU A 20 17.06 15.54 14.69
N LYS A 21 17.66 16.51 15.40
CA LYS A 21 17.97 16.39 16.83
C LYS A 21 16.73 16.14 17.70
N ASN A 22 15.57 16.60 17.24
CA ASN A 22 14.30 16.46 17.94
C ASN A 22 13.49 15.20 17.52
N LYS A 23 14.01 14.40 16.58
CA LYS A 23 13.42 13.12 16.16
C LYS A 23 14.21 11.95 16.73
N ASN A 24 13.51 10.88 17.11
CA ASN A 24 14.16 9.61 17.43
C ASN A 24 14.47 8.81 16.14
N PHE A 25 15.32 7.80 16.23
CA PHE A 25 15.72 6.99 15.07
C PHE A 25 14.52 6.37 14.33
N ALA A 26 13.49 5.90 15.06
CA ALA A 26 12.29 5.33 14.47
C ALA A 26 11.54 6.35 13.60
N GLN A 27 11.41 7.60 14.03
CA GLN A 27 10.78 8.70 13.29
C GLN A 27 11.60 9.21 12.09
N VAL A 28 12.87 8.84 12.02
CA VAL A 28 13.77 9.17 10.90
C VAL A 28 13.72 8.11 9.81
N ILE A 29 13.46 6.86 10.18
CA ILE A 29 13.33 5.72 9.26
C ILE A 29 11.87 5.33 8.99
N GLU A 30 10.91 6.03 9.60
CA GLU A 30 9.50 5.95 9.27
C GLU A 30 9.35 6.47 7.84
N ASP A 31 9.52 5.56 6.86
CA ASP A 31 8.76 5.67 5.64
C ASP A 31 7.30 5.76 6.12
N GLU A 32 6.58 6.82 5.75
CA GLU A 32 5.14 6.88 5.96
C GLU A 32 4.61 5.50 5.58
N GLU A 33 4.03 4.76 6.54
CA GLU A 33 3.49 3.43 6.32
C GLU A 33 2.34 3.59 5.32
N ALA A 34 2.71 3.65 4.04
CA ALA A 34 1.82 3.76 2.92
C ALA A 34 0.99 2.48 2.97
N ASP A 35 -0.31 2.63 3.22
CA ASP A 35 -1.20 1.49 3.23
C ASP A 35 -1.27 1.00 1.79
N TRP A 36 -0.55 -0.09 1.52
CA TRP A 36 -0.43 -0.66 0.19
C TRP A 36 -1.82 -0.88 -0.43
N TRP A 37 -2.86 -1.16 0.38
CA TRP A 37 -4.21 -1.36 -0.09
C TRP A 37 -4.80 -0.07 -0.67
N ASP A 38 -4.69 1.04 0.06
CA ASP A 38 -5.27 2.32 -0.36
C ASP A 38 -4.41 3.05 -1.40
N ASP A 39 -3.09 2.86 -1.35
CA ASP A 39 -2.11 3.61 -2.13
C ASP A 39 -1.72 2.94 -3.46
N THR A 40 -1.78 1.60 -3.53
CA THR A 40 -1.32 0.86 -4.74
C THR A 40 -2.45 0.21 -5.53
N VAL A 41 -3.57 -0.12 -4.88
CA VAL A 41 -4.69 -0.80 -5.55
C VAL A 41 -5.66 0.25 -6.10
N PRO A 42 -5.96 0.28 -7.40
CA PRO A 42 -6.91 1.24 -7.95
C PRO A 42 -8.31 1.12 -7.33
N PRO A 43 -9.08 2.23 -7.19
CA PRO A 43 -10.41 2.22 -6.58
C PRO A 43 -11.39 1.22 -7.20
N GLU A 44 -11.31 1.02 -8.52
CA GLU A 44 -12.13 0.08 -9.27
C GLU A 44 -11.87 -1.38 -8.90
N GLU A 45 -10.61 -1.73 -8.62
CA GLU A 45 -10.21 -3.06 -8.18
C GLU A 45 -10.64 -3.30 -6.73
N ARG A 46 -10.48 -2.29 -5.86
CA ARG A 46 -11.02 -2.36 -4.48
C ARG A 46 -12.53 -2.55 -4.49
N ALA A 47 -13.24 -1.82 -5.35
CA ALA A 47 -14.69 -1.98 -5.52
C ALA A 47 -15.06 -3.36 -6.07
N ALA A 48 -14.24 -3.95 -6.95
CA ALA A 48 -14.46 -5.31 -7.43
C ALA A 48 -14.32 -6.35 -6.31
N VAL A 49 -13.32 -6.18 -5.44
CA VAL A 49 -13.11 -7.02 -4.26
C VAL A 49 -14.29 -6.90 -3.29
N GLU A 50 -14.75 -5.69 -2.98
CA GLU A 50 -15.93 -5.47 -2.12
C GLU A 50 -17.19 -6.15 -2.67
N ARG A 51 -17.42 -6.06 -3.99
CA ARG A 51 -18.53 -6.77 -4.64
C ARG A 51 -18.40 -8.29 -4.47
N GLY A 52 -17.20 -8.84 -4.66
CA GLY A 52 -16.95 -10.26 -4.45
C GLY A 52 -17.23 -10.73 -3.02
N LEU A 53 -16.79 -9.95 -2.02
CA LEU A 53 -17.08 -10.23 -0.61
C LEU A 53 -18.59 -10.21 -0.31
N LYS A 54 -19.32 -9.25 -0.89
CA LYS A 54 -20.78 -9.19 -0.78
C LYS A 54 -21.46 -10.40 -1.42
N ASP A 55 -21.03 -10.79 -2.63
CA ASP A 55 -21.57 -11.95 -3.32
C ASP A 55 -21.35 -13.25 -2.51
N VAL A 56 -20.18 -13.39 -1.86
CA VAL A 56 -19.91 -14.50 -0.93
C VAL A 56 -20.87 -14.49 0.25
N ALA A 57 -21.07 -13.33 0.89
CA ALA A 57 -22.00 -13.19 2.02
C ALA A 57 -23.45 -13.50 1.65
N GLU A 58 -23.85 -13.20 0.41
CA GLU A 58 -25.17 -13.50 -0.14
C GLU A 58 -25.29 -14.93 -0.71
N GLY A 59 -24.24 -15.73 -0.63
CA GLY A 59 -24.23 -17.11 -1.13
C GLY A 59 -24.19 -17.23 -2.66
N LYS A 60 -23.89 -16.14 -3.37
CA LYS A 60 -23.74 -16.10 -4.84
C LYS A 60 -22.38 -16.66 -5.28
N THR A 61 -22.08 -17.87 -4.82
CA THR A 61 -20.86 -18.60 -5.17
C THR A 61 -21.20 -19.85 -5.93
N THR A 62 -20.27 -20.30 -6.78
CA THR A 62 -20.42 -21.55 -7.53
C THR A 62 -19.49 -22.60 -6.91
N PRO A 63 -19.98 -23.78 -6.52
CA PRO A 63 -19.15 -24.85 -5.99
C PRO A 63 -18.02 -25.24 -6.96
N HIS A 64 -16.85 -25.61 -6.40
CA HIS A 64 -15.69 -26.02 -7.19
C HIS A 64 -16.02 -27.17 -8.18
N GLU A 65 -16.83 -28.14 -7.77
CA GLU A 65 -17.22 -29.26 -8.63
C GLU A 65 -17.99 -28.82 -9.89
N GLU A 66 -18.79 -27.75 -9.80
CA GLU A 66 -19.53 -27.21 -10.93
C GLU A 66 -18.61 -26.40 -11.85
N VAL A 67 -17.74 -25.56 -11.28
CA VAL A 67 -16.75 -24.79 -12.05
C VAL A 67 -15.80 -25.72 -12.80
N ARG A 68 -15.34 -26.81 -12.15
CA ARG A 68 -14.43 -27.79 -12.76
C ARG A 68 -15.01 -28.41 -14.03
N LYS A 69 -16.32 -28.67 -14.08
CA LYS A 69 -16.99 -29.22 -15.28
C LYS A 69 -16.88 -28.28 -16.48
N ILE A 70 -16.95 -26.96 -16.26
CA ILE A 70 -16.86 -25.95 -17.31
C ILE A 70 -15.47 -25.91 -17.95
N TYR A 71 -14.42 -25.99 -17.11
CA TYR A 71 -13.03 -25.90 -17.55
C TYR A 71 -12.40 -27.24 -17.91
N ALA A 72 -13.05 -28.37 -17.62
CA ALA A 72 -12.55 -29.72 -17.91
C ALA A 72 -12.18 -29.95 -19.39
N LYS A 73 -12.72 -29.17 -20.33
CA LYS A 73 -12.38 -29.30 -21.76
C LYS A 73 -10.97 -28.80 -22.12
N TRP A 74 -10.29 -28.12 -21.20
CA TRP A 74 -8.96 -27.52 -21.40
C TRP A 74 -7.89 -28.09 -20.46
N LEU A 75 -8.26 -29.05 -19.60
CA LEU A 75 -7.38 -29.76 -18.66
C LEU A 75 -7.15 -31.19 -19.14
#